data_AF-A0A1A8LKE2-F1
#
_entry.id   AF-A0A1A8LKE2-F1
#
_cell.length_a   1.000
_cell.length_b   1.000
_cell.length_c   1.000
_cell.angle_alpha   90.00
_cell.angle_beta   90.00
_cell.angle_gamma   90.00
#
_symmetry.space_group_name_H-M   'P 1'
#
loop_
_entity.id
_entity.type
_entity.pdbx_description
1 polymer ?
#
loop_
_entity_poly.entity_id
_entity_poly.type
_entity_poly.pdbx_seq_one_letter_code
_entity_poly.pdbx_strand_id
1 'polypeptide(L)'
;QIKLLIKQDDDLGVPSYDDIFRDEEEDDDSGNESDAGSEPSGKRRRFDEGAIERRIERQRARREWEARRREILFDYEQFEFHGTSAAMMFFELAWVLTKDTKDMLWWAIIGLT
;
A
#
# COMPACT_ATOMS: atom_id res chain seq x y z
N GLN A 1 12.76 -6.09 -5.80
CA GLN A 1 13.45 -5.07 -4.98
C GLN A 1 13.20 -3.70 -5.58
N ILE A 2 12.83 -2.71 -4.78
CA ILE A 2 12.54 -1.33 -5.21
C ILE A 2 13.60 -0.41 -4.61
N LYS A 3 14.13 0.55 -5.40
CA LYS A 3 15.06 1.59 -4.93
C LYS A 3 14.49 2.96 -5.28
N LEU A 4 14.12 3.72 -4.26
CA LEU A 4 13.64 5.09 -4.39
C LEU A 4 14.85 6.03 -4.32
N LEU A 5 15.05 6.83 -5.36
CA LEU A 5 16.07 7.87 -5.42
C LEU A 5 15.40 9.24 -5.27
N ILE A 6 14.92 9.51 -4.06
CA ILE A 6 14.17 10.72 -3.70
C ILE A 6 14.84 11.32 -2.45
N LYS A 7 14.75 12.64 -2.25
CA LYS A 7 15.17 13.25 -0.99
C LYS A 7 14.29 12.76 0.15
N GLN A 8 14.91 12.49 1.30
CA GLN A 8 14.18 12.03 2.49
C GLN A 8 13.32 13.15 3.10
N ASP A 9 13.63 14.39 2.76
CA ASP A 9 13.01 15.59 3.31
C ASP A 9 11.76 16.02 2.52
N ASP A 10 11.49 15.37 1.37
CA ASP A 10 10.28 15.64 0.59
C ASP A 10 9.07 15.11 1.39
N ASP A 11 8.09 15.98 1.65
CA ASP A 11 6.85 15.59 2.31
C ASP A 11 5.98 14.79 1.32
N LEU A 12 6.09 13.47 1.42
CA LEU A 12 5.41 12.54 0.52
C LEU A 12 4.00 12.16 1.00
N GLY A 13 3.61 12.51 2.23
CA GLY A 13 2.28 12.15 2.77
C GLY A 13 1.97 10.65 2.80
N VAL A 14 3.00 9.79 2.81
CA VAL A 14 2.83 8.32 2.67
C VAL A 14 2.10 7.75 3.87
N PRO A 15 1.00 6.99 3.67
CA PRO A 15 0.28 6.36 4.78
C PRO A 15 1.09 5.26 5.46
N SER A 16 0.71 4.90 6.70
CA SER A 16 1.36 3.83 7.45
C SER A 16 1.19 2.48 6.76
N TYR A 17 2.23 1.65 6.82
CA TYR A 17 2.20 0.29 6.27
C TYR A 17 1.08 -0.56 6.88
N ASP A 18 0.91 -0.49 8.20
CA ASP A 18 -0.04 -1.31 8.96
C ASP A 18 -1.51 -0.97 8.65
N ASP A 19 -1.76 0.22 8.10
CA ASP A 19 -3.10 0.65 7.69
C ASP A 19 -3.49 0.10 6.29
N ILE A 20 -2.49 -0.30 5.49
CA ILE A 20 -2.68 -0.75 4.10
C ILE A 20 -2.46 -2.26 3.95
N PHE A 21 -1.51 -2.82 4.71
CA PHE A 21 -1.08 -4.21 4.62
C PHE A 21 -1.32 -4.94 5.95
N ARG A 22 -1.82 -6.17 5.85
CA ARG A 22 -1.98 -7.07 6.99
C ARG A 22 -1.55 -8.46 6.58
N ASP A 23 -0.60 -9.02 7.34
CA ASP A 23 -0.11 -10.39 7.14
C ASP A 23 -1.20 -11.46 7.36
N GLU A 24 -2.33 -11.09 7.98
CA GLU A 24 -3.49 -11.97 8.21
C GLU A 24 -4.37 -12.18 6.94
N GLU A 25 -4.12 -11.47 5.84
CA GLU A 25 -4.93 -11.60 4.61
C GLU A 25 -4.53 -12.75 3.68
N GLU A 26 -3.33 -13.33 3.81
CA GLU A 26 -2.89 -14.43 2.93
C GLU A 26 -3.60 -15.77 3.19
N ASP A 27 -4.37 -15.90 4.27
CA ASP A 27 -4.85 -17.22 4.75
C ASP A 27 -6.34 -17.53 4.48
N ASP A 28 -7.09 -16.70 3.73
CA ASP A 28 -8.55 -16.90 3.59
C ASP A 28 -9.15 -16.70 2.18
N ASP A 29 -8.34 -16.53 1.13
CA ASP A 29 -8.82 -16.53 -0.28
C ASP A 29 -8.54 -17.86 -1.02
N SER A 30 -8.09 -18.88 -0.29
CA SER A 30 -7.95 -20.27 -0.78
C SER A 30 -9.10 -21.19 -0.30
N GLY A 31 -10.27 -20.62 0.00
CA GLY A 31 -11.47 -21.34 0.43
C GLY A 31 -12.55 -21.36 -0.64
N ASN A 32 -12.30 -22.08 -1.74
CA ASN A 32 -13.24 -22.42 -2.81
C ASN A 32 -14.63 -22.82 -2.27
N GLU A 33 -15.55 -21.86 -2.17
CA GLU A 33 -16.99 -22.10 -2.05
C GLU A 33 -17.60 -22.06 -3.47
N SER A 34 -17.15 -23.00 -4.32
CA SER A 34 -17.94 -23.38 -5.48
C SER A 34 -19.09 -24.26 -5.00
N ASP A 35 -20.28 -23.67 -5.05
CA ASP A 35 -21.59 -24.30 -5.02
C ASP A 35 -21.63 -25.56 -5.90
N ALA A 36 -21.75 -26.74 -5.26
CA ALA A 36 -22.13 -27.99 -5.93
C ALA A 36 -22.69 -29.02 -4.93
N GLY A 37 -23.91 -28.75 -4.43
CA GLY A 37 -24.95 -29.78 -4.26
C GLY A 37 -24.84 -30.81 -3.13
N SER A 38 -26.00 -30.98 -2.48
CA SER A 38 -26.60 -32.26 -2.03
C SER A 38 -26.74 -32.45 -0.51
N GLU A 39 -28.02 -32.36 -0.11
CA GLU A 39 -28.71 -33.10 0.95
C GLU A 39 -28.75 -32.58 2.39
N PRO A 40 -29.97 -32.50 3.00
CA PRO A 40 -30.18 -32.07 4.37
C PRO A 40 -29.88 -33.24 5.32
N SER A 41 -28.59 -33.47 5.61
CA SER A 41 -28.19 -34.54 6.53
C SER A 41 -28.49 -34.16 7.99
N GLY A 42 -29.58 -34.72 8.50
CA GLY A 42 -30.12 -34.55 9.85
C GLY A 42 -29.25 -35.11 10.96
N LYS A 43 -28.17 -34.41 11.32
CA LYS A 43 -27.57 -34.49 12.65
C LYS A 43 -27.36 -33.07 13.14
N ARG A 44 -28.13 -32.69 14.17
CA ARG A 44 -28.03 -31.44 14.93
C ARG A 44 -26.57 -31.15 15.29
N ARG A 45 -25.83 -30.48 14.39
CA ARG A 45 -24.66 -29.69 14.73
C ARG A 45 -25.17 -28.72 15.78
N ARG A 46 -24.73 -28.85 17.03
CA ARG A 46 -24.78 -27.74 17.97
C ARG A 46 -24.09 -26.61 17.23
N PHE A 47 -24.88 -25.68 16.71
CA PHE A 47 -24.41 -24.40 16.20
C PHE A 47 -23.60 -23.84 17.36
N ASP A 48 -22.28 -23.86 17.24
CA ASP A 48 -21.41 -23.18 18.17
C ASP A 48 -21.64 -21.69 17.87
N GLU A 49 -22.67 -21.13 18.48
CA GLU A 49 -23.12 -19.74 18.31
C GLU A 49 -21.91 -18.80 18.45
N GLY A 50 -21.00 -19.12 19.39
CA GLY A 50 -19.74 -18.42 19.59
C GLY A 50 -18.72 -18.57 18.46
N ALA A 51 -18.77 -19.61 17.61
CA ALA A 51 -17.93 -19.70 16.40
C ALA A 51 -18.47 -18.84 15.26
N ILE A 52 -19.79 -18.72 15.16
CA ILE A 52 -20.46 -17.88 14.16
C ILE A 52 -20.31 -16.40 14.55
N GLU A 53 -20.51 -16.06 15.83
CA GLU A 53 -20.24 -14.72 16.36
C GLU A 53 -18.78 -14.29 16.10
N ARG A 54 -17.80 -15.15 16.39
CA ARG A 54 -16.37 -14.90 16.10
C ARG A 54 -16.08 -14.74 14.61
N ARG A 55 -16.83 -15.39 13.72
CA ARG A 55 -16.71 -15.21 12.26
C ARG A 55 -17.32 -13.89 11.81
N ILE A 56 -18.50 -13.55 12.34
CA ILE A 56 -19.20 -12.30 12.03
C ILE A 56 -18.41 -11.09 12.52
N GLU A 57 -17.83 -11.16 13.71
CA GLU A 57 -16.98 -10.11 14.29
C GLU A 57 -15.73 -9.86 13.44
N ARG A 58 -15.05 -10.94 13.01
CA ARG A 58 -13.91 -10.85 12.07
C ARG A 58 -14.31 -10.24 10.72
N GLN A 59 -15.45 -10.63 10.15
CA GLN A 59 -15.94 -10.05 8.91
C GLN A 59 -16.31 -8.57 9.05
N ARG A 60 -16.85 -8.14 10.21
CA ARG A 60 -17.12 -6.72 10.48
C ARG A 60 -15.84 -5.92 10.57
N ALA A 61 -14.88 -6.41 11.35
CA ALA A 61 -13.56 -5.81 11.48
C ALA A 61 -12.85 -5.69 10.11
N ARG A 62 -12.97 -6.71 9.24
CA ARG A 62 -12.43 -6.67 7.87
C ARG A 62 -13.11 -5.60 7.02
N ARG A 63 -14.45 -5.54 6.99
CA ARG A 63 -15.16 -4.49 6.22
C ARG A 63 -14.84 -3.08 6.71
N GLU A 64 -14.73 -2.89 8.01
CA GLU A 64 -14.35 -1.60 8.61
C GLU A 64 -12.90 -1.23 8.27
N TRP A 65 -12.01 -2.21 8.20
CA TRP A 65 -10.63 -2.00 7.77
C TRP A 65 -10.54 -1.69 6.27
N GLU A 66 -11.21 -2.46 5.41
CA GLU A 66 -11.26 -2.20 3.96
C GLU A 66 -11.89 -0.83 3.64
N ALA A 67 -12.87 -0.39 4.42
CA ALA A 67 -13.46 0.94 4.28
C ALA A 67 -12.44 2.04 4.62
N ARG A 68 -11.73 1.91 5.75
CA ARG A 68 -10.67 2.84 6.16
C ARG A 68 -9.50 2.85 5.19
N ARG A 69 -9.06 1.67 4.72
CA ARG A 69 -8.00 1.54 3.72
C ARG A 69 -8.35 2.26 2.41
N ARG A 70 -9.61 2.14 1.96
CA ARG A 70 -10.09 2.84 0.76
C ARG A 70 -10.12 4.36 0.95
N GLU A 71 -10.52 4.83 2.12
CA GLU A 71 -10.50 6.25 2.46
C GLU A 71 -9.07 6.81 2.47
N ILE A 72 -8.15 6.13 3.14
CA ILE A 72 -6.73 6.52 3.21
C ILE A 72 -6.07 6.56 1.83
N LEU A 73 -6.31 5.54 1.00
CA LEU A 73 -5.78 5.52 -0.37
C LEU A 73 -6.39 6.61 -1.24
N PHE A 74 -7.69 6.87 -1.08
CA PHE A 74 -8.34 7.95 -1.80
C PHE A 74 -7.74 9.31 -1.44
N ASP A 75 -7.53 9.59 -0.15
CA ASP A 75 -6.92 10.85 0.30
C ASP A 75 -5.49 11.01 -0.21
N TYR A 76 -4.72 9.92 -0.27
CA TYR A 76 -3.36 9.93 -0.79
C TYR A 76 -3.30 10.16 -2.32
N GLU A 77 -4.19 9.52 -3.08
CA GLU A 77 -4.23 9.63 -4.54
C GLU A 77 -4.99 10.87 -5.05
N GLN A 78 -5.70 11.57 -4.17
CA GLN A 78 -6.55 12.71 -4.56
C GLN A 78 -5.74 13.87 -5.16
N PHE A 79 -4.52 14.09 -4.68
CA PHE A 79 -3.68 15.20 -5.13
C PHE A 79 -2.31 14.72 -5.60
N GLU A 80 -2.07 14.89 -6.90
CA GLU A 80 -0.74 14.68 -7.48
C GLU A 80 0.09 15.97 -7.37
N PHE A 81 1.32 15.83 -6.89
CA PHE A 81 2.29 16.92 -6.84
C PHE A 81 3.66 16.46 -7.35
N HIS A 82 4.45 17.42 -7.78
CA HIS A 82 5.83 17.19 -8.18
C HIS A 82 6.77 17.68 -7.06
N GLY A 83 7.60 16.78 -6.56
CA GLY A 83 8.61 17.06 -5.55
C GLY A 83 9.92 17.60 -6.15
N THR A 84 11.04 17.27 -5.51
CA THR A 84 12.36 17.72 -5.95
C THR A 84 12.68 17.26 -7.38
N SER A 85 13.28 18.15 -8.20
CA SER A 85 13.67 17.82 -9.58
C SER A 85 14.64 16.63 -9.63
N ALA A 86 14.35 15.66 -10.51
CA ALA A 86 15.20 14.49 -10.71
C ALA A 86 16.62 14.88 -11.20
N ALA A 87 16.75 15.96 -11.96
CA ALA A 87 18.04 16.43 -12.45
C ALA A 87 18.95 16.93 -11.32
N MET A 88 18.36 17.57 -10.30
CA MET A 88 19.10 17.96 -9.10
C MET A 88 19.62 16.75 -8.32
N MET A 89 18.83 15.68 -8.18
CA MET A 89 19.26 14.45 -7.49
C MET A 89 20.49 13.82 -8.16
N PHE A 90 20.51 13.78 -9.49
CA PHE A 90 21.65 13.24 -10.22
C PHE A 90 22.87 14.16 -10.18
N PHE A 91 22.67 15.48 -10.10
CA PHE A 91 23.76 16.42 -9.93
C PHE A 91 24.41 16.28 -8.54
N GLU A 92 23.62 16.14 -7.47
CA GLU A 92 24.15 15.87 -6.12
C GLU A 92 24.95 14.57 -6.08
N LEU A 93 24.46 13.52 -6.74
CA LEU A 93 25.21 12.26 -6.88
C LEU A 93 26.54 12.47 -7.62
N ALA A 94 26.53 13.22 -8.73
CA ALA A 94 27.75 13.51 -9.49
C ALA A 94 28.75 14.33 -8.67
N TRP A 95 28.28 15.26 -7.83
CA TRP A 95 29.10 15.99 -6.88
C TRP A 95 29.77 15.04 -5.89
N VAL A 96 29.02 14.16 -5.23
CA VAL A 96 29.58 13.17 -4.29
C VAL A 96 30.64 12.29 -4.95
N LEU A 97 30.50 12.02 -6.24
CA LEU A 97 31.45 11.26 -7.06
C LEU A 97 32.58 12.09 -7.66
N THR A 98 32.70 13.37 -7.31
CA THR A 98 33.69 14.35 -7.84
C THR A 98 33.72 14.45 -9.37
N LYS A 99 32.54 14.34 -9.99
CA LYS A 99 32.31 14.45 -11.44
C LYS A 99 31.45 15.66 -11.81
N ASP A 100 31.50 16.72 -11.02
CA ASP A 100 30.76 17.95 -11.22
C ASP A 100 31.32 18.76 -12.41
N THR A 101 30.87 18.44 -13.62
CA THR A 101 31.17 19.25 -14.81
C THR A 101 30.20 20.43 -14.93
N LYS A 102 30.66 21.52 -15.55
CA LYS A 102 29.83 22.71 -15.81
C LYS A 102 28.59 22.39 -16.65
N ASP A 103 28.69 21.41 -17.56
CA ASP A 103 27.59 20.99 -18.41
C ASP A 103 26.50 20.25 -17.61
N MET A 104 26.88 19.43 -16.61
CA MET A 104 25.92 18.77 -15.72
C MET A 104 25.14 19.76 -14.86
N LEU A 105 25.80 20.84 -14.40
CA LEU A 105 25.11 21.92 -13.71
C LEU A 105 24.10 22.61 -14.62
N TRP A 106 24.45 22.84 -15.88
CA TRP A 106 23.54 23.44 -16.86
C TRP A 106 22.32 22.55 -17.14
N TRP A 107 22.52 21.24 -17.30
CA TRP A 107 21.41 20.29 -17.44
C TRP A 107 20.53 20.23 -16.19
N ALA A 108 21.11 20.35 -15.00
CA ALA A 108 20.35 20.43 -13.75
C ALA A 108 19.51 21.71 -13.66
N ILE A 109 20.05 22.85 -14.10
CA ILE A 109 19.30 24.12 -14.17
C ILE A 109 18.13 23.99 -15.15
N ILE A 110 18.36 23.49 -16.36
CA ILE A 110 17.29 23.26 -17.35
C ILE A 110 16.24 22.28 -16.84
N GLY A 111 16.63 21.24 -16.10
CA GLY A 111 15.70 20.27 -15.53
C GLY A 111 14.91 20.78 -14.32
N LEU A 112 15.25 21.95 -13.80
CA LEU A 112 14.51 22.62 -12.71
C LEU A 112 13.59 23.72 -13.24
N THR A 113 14.06 24.49 -14.22
CA THR A 113 13.35 25.64 -14.82
C THR A 113 12.35 25.21 -15.88
#